data_AF-A0A6J1QTE3-F1
#
_entry.id   AF-A0A6J1QTE3-F1
#
_cell.length_a   1.000
_cell.length_b   1.000
_cell.length_c   1.000
_cell.angle_alpha   90.00
_cell.angle_beta   90.00
_cell.angle_gamma   90.00
#
_symmetry.space_group_name_H-M   'P 1'
#
loop_
_entity.id
_entity.type
_entity.pdbx_description
1 polymer ?
#
loop_
_entity_poly.entity_id
_entity_poly.type
_entity_poly.pdbx_seq_one_letter_code
_entity_poly.pdbx_strand_id
1 'polypeptide(L)'
;ALQRPVDLSAPKKPLSPFAKFRQLDRQNSASLSPSPVKSPATEFRFKFTEPTVRDNAAQIKERLLAWCRSKTKEYENVQLDNFSTSWNNGLAFCALIHHFRPDAFDYNSLRPENRRKNFELAFTKADEVAGIAPLLDVEDMVMMQRPDWKCVFTYVQSIYRRFKDED
;
A
#
# COMPACT_ATOMS: atom_id res chain seq x y z
N ALA A 1 -18.42 -49.66 -4.74
CA ALA A 1 -18.57 -48.25 -5.17
C ALA A 1 -17.49 -47.45 -4.46
N LEU A 2 -16.52 -46.92 -5.19
CA LEU A 2 -15.38 -46.17 -4.64
C LEU A 2 -15.74 -44.69 -4.50
N GLN A 3 -15.74 -44.18 -3.27
CA GLN A 3 -15.94 -42.77 -2.96
C GLN A 3 -14.69 -41.97 -3.37
N ARG A 4 -14.85 -40.95 -4.22
CA ARG A 4 -13.78 -40.00 -4.55
C ARG A 4 -13.68 -38.92 -3.46
N PRO A 5 -12.49 -38.44 -3.07
CA PRO A 5 -12.36 -37.29 -2.18
C PRO A 5 -12.66 -36.00 -2.95
N VAL A 6 -13.45 -35.12 -2.32
CA VAL A 6 -13.78 -33.79 -2.84
C VAL A 6 -12.64 -32.85 -2.44
N ASP A 7 -11.89 -32.38 -3.42
CA ASP A 7 -10.83 -31.37 -3.24
C ASP A 7 -11.47 -30.00 -2.99
N LEU A 8 -11.46 -29.56 -1.73
CA LEU A 8 -11.89 -28.24 -1.30
C LEU A 8 -10.77 -27.22 -1.59
N SER A 9 -10.57 -26.92 -2.88
CA SER A 9 -9.78 -25.77 -3.31
C SER A 9 -10.49 -24.48 -2.90
N ALA A 10 -10.00 -23.83 -1.84
CA ALA A 10 -10.44 -22.50 -1.42
C ALA A 10 -10.38 -21.48 -2.57
N PRO A 11 -11.33 -20.52 -2.65
CA PRO A 11 -11.32 -19.51 -3.68
C PRO A 11 -10.09 -18.60 -3.49
N LYS A 12 -9.18 -18.61 -4.48
CA LYS A 12 -8.02 -17.71 -4.50
C LYS A 12 -8.55 -16.28 -4.62
N LYS A 13 -8.39 -15.47 -3.57
CA LYS A 13 -8.67 -14.03 -3.62
C LYS A 13 -7.88 -13.42 -4.79
N PRO A 14 -8.49 -12.55 -5.61
CA PRO A 14 -7.78 -11.93 -6.71
C PRO A 14 -6.57 -11.16 -6.14
N LEU A 15 -5.39 -11.47 -6.65
CA LEU A 15 -4.12 -10.81 -6.29
C LEU A 15 -4.24 -9.30 -6.50
N SER A 16 -3.70 -8.52 -5.56
CA SER A 16 -3.60 -7.07 -5.72
C SER A 16 -2.91 -6.72 -7.06
N PRO A 17 -3.32 -5.64 -7.75
CA PRO A 17 -2.66 -5.15 -8.95
C PRO A 17 -1.14 -5.01 -8.81
N PHE A 18 -0.66 -4.62 -7.62
CA PHE A 18 0.77 -4.48 -7.34
C PHE A 18 1.48 -5.83 -7.20
N ALA A 19 0.85 -6.83 -6.57
CA ALA A 19 1.40 -8.19 -6.50
C ALA A 19 1.51 -8.80 -7.91
N LYS A 20 0.49 -8.58 -8.75
CA LYS A 20 0.49 -9.02 -10.15
C LYS A 20 1.60 -8.35 -10.97
N PHE A 21 1.83 -7.06 -10.78
CA PHE A 21 2.91 -6.33 -11.44
C PHE A 21 4.29 -6.89 -11.05
N ARG A 22 4.57 -7.08 -9.75
CA ARG A 22 5.84 -7.66 -9.29
C ARG A 22 6.07 -9.08 -9.79
N GLN A 23 5.01 -9.89 -9.86
CA GLN A 23 5.11 -11.25 -10.39
C GLN A 23 5.51 -11.24 -11.87
N LEU A 24 4.96 -10.32 -12.67
CA LEU A 24 5.35 -10.14 -14.07
C LEU A 24 6.82 -9.73 -14.21
N ASP A 25 7.30 -8.77 -13.41
CA ASP A 25 8.71 -8.37 -13.40
C ASP A 25 9.64 -9.53 -13.01
N ARG A 26 9.26 -10.33 -12.01
CA ARG A 26 10.02 -11.52 -11.58
C ARG A 26 10.05 -12.62 -12.63
N GLN A 27 8.98 -12.78 -13.39
CA GLN A 27 8.89 -13.78 -14.45
C GLN A 27 9.66 -13.35 -15.70
N ASN A 28 9.70 -12.04 -15.98
CA ASN A 28 10.46 -11.46 -17.09
C ASN A 28 11.99 -11.41 -16.81
N SER A 29 12.41 -11.41 -15.55
CA SER A 29 13.83 -11.42 -15.17
C SER A 29 14.47 -12.82 -15.22
N ALA A 30 13.69 -13.89 -15.36
CA ALA A 30 14.19 -15.26 -15.54
C ALA A 30 14.52 -15.61 -17.00
N SER A 31 14.23 -14.72 -17.95
CA SER A 31 14.58 -14.87 -19.35
C SER A 31 15.05 -13.52 -19.91
N LEU A 32 16.37 -13.35 -20.04
CA LEU A 32 17.09 -12.76 -21.19
C LEU A 32 18.45 -12.19 -20.77
N SER A 33 19.46 -12.59 -21.54
CA SER A 33 20.75 -11.90 -21.69
C SER A 33 20.53 -10.45 -22.19
N PRO A 34 21.36 -9.48 -21.78
CA PRO A 34 21.17 -8.09 -22.18
C PRO A 34 21.62 -7.91 -23.63
N SER A 35 20.67 -7.85 -24.56
CA SER A 35 20.89 -7.27 -25.88
C SER A 35 20.43 -5.80 -25.86
N PRO A 36 21.24 -4.84 -26.36
CA PRO A 36 20.83 -3.46 -26.42
C PRO A 36 19.75 -3.27 -27.48
N VAL A 37 18.54 -2.94 -27.03
CA VAL A 37 17.40 -2.62 -27.90
C VAL A 37 17.63 -1.24 -28.50
N LYS A 38 17.80 -1.14 -29.82
CA LYS A 38 17.74 0.13 -30.54
C LYS A 38 16.28 0.52 -30.71
N SER A 39 15.78 1.46 -29.90
CA SER A 39 14.46 2.05 -30.10
C SER A 39 14.53 3.14 -31.19
N PRO A 40 13.58 3.18 -32.15
CA PRO A 40 13.44 4.30 -33.07
C PRO A 40 13.07 5.57 -32.30
N ALA A 41 13.77 6.66 -32.60
CA ALA A 41 13.55 7.96 -31.99
C ALA A 41 12.20 8.54 -32.44
N THR A 42 11.19 8.41 -31.59
CA THR A 42 10.08 9.35 -31.52
C THR A 42 10.19 10.04 -30.17
N GLU A 43 10.70 11.28 -30.19
CA GLU A 43 10.99 12.11 -29.03
C GLU A 43 9.73 12.55 -28.28
N PHE A 44 9.13 11.65 -27.49
CA PHE A 44 8.44 12.06 -26.27
C PHE A 44 9.33 11.75 -25.08
N ARG A 45 10.43 12.50 -24.98
CA ARG A 45 11.29 12.51 -23.79
C ARG A 45 10.53 13.25 -22.69
N PHE A 46 9.66 12.54 -21.96
CA PHE A 46 9.18 13.04 -20.67
C PHE A 46 10.41 13.19 -19.76
N LYS A 47 10.91 14.42 -19.63
CA LYS A 47 12.10 14.77 -18.84
C LYS A 47 11.76 14.74 -17.35
N PHE A 48 11.64 13.54 -16.78
CA PHE A 48 11.50 13.34 -15.33
C PHE A 48 12.73 13.82 -14.53
N THR A 49 13.82 14.21 -15.20
CA THR A 49 15.07 14.67 -14.60
C THR A 49 15.12 16.19 -14.32
N GLU A 50 14.06 16.94 -14.63
CA GLU A 50 13.99 18.37 -14.35
C GLU A 50 13.96 18.62 -12.82
N PRO A 51 14.87 19.47 -12.27
CA PRO A 51 14.92 19.78 -10.84
C PRO A 51 13.58 20.27 -10.27
N THR A 52 12.85 21.08 -11.06
CA THR A 52 11.53 21.63 -10.69
C THR A 52 10.48 20.54 -10.48
N VAL A 53 10.47 19.50 -11.31
CA VAL A 53 9.54 18.36 -11.19
C VAL A 53 9.86 17.53 -9.96
N ARG A 54 11.15 17.33 -9.66
CA ARG A 54 11.61 16.62 -8.47
C ARG A 54 11.22 17.36 -7.18
N ASP A 55 11.39 18.67 -7.16
CA ASP A 55 11.03 19.50 -6.00
C ASP A 55 9.51 19.50 -5.77
N ASN A 56 8.72 19.59 -6.84
CA ASN A 56 7.27 19.44 -6.78
C ASN A 56 6.86 18.08 -6.21
N ALA A 57 7.50 16.99 -6.64
CA ALA A 57 7.21 15.65 -6.14
C ALA A 57 7.56 15.48 -4.66
N ALA A 58 8.67 16.06 -4.19
CA ALA A 58 9.04 16.06 -2.78
C ALA A 58 8.02 16.83 -1.92
N GLN A 59 7.61 18.01 -2.39
CA GLN A 59 6.59 18.82 -1.71
C GLN A 59 5.24 18.11 -1.60
N ILE A 60 4.79 17.41 -2.66
CA ILE A 60 3.54 16.64 -2.65
C ILE A 60 3.61 15.52 -1.61
N LYS A 61 4.74 14.80 -1.55
CA LYS A 61 4.95 13.75 -0.55
C LYS A 61 4.90 14.30 0.87
N GLU A 62 5.58 15.42 1.11
CA GLU A 62 5.61 16.03 2.45
C GLU A 62 4.22 16.51 2.87
N ARG A 63 3.45 17.14 1.97
CA ARG A 63 2.07 17.56 2.26
C ARG A 63 1.17 16.38 2.63
N LEU A 64 1.27 15.27 1.88
CA LEU A 64 0.51 14.07 2.20
C LEU A 64 0.94 13.48 3.55
N LEU A 65 2.24 13.41 3.83
CA LEU A 65 2.77 12.89 5.09
C LEU A 65 2.34 13.77 6.27
N ALA A 66 2.38 15.10 6.11
CA ALA A 66 1.90 16.06 7.10
C ALA A 66 0.40 15.89 7.38
N TRP A 67 -0.42 15.66 6.34
CA TRP A 67 -1.82 15.32 6.52
C TRP A 67 -1.98 14.03 7.34
N CYS A 68 -1.26 12.96 7.00
CA CYS A 68 -1.33 11.71 7.77
C CYS A 68 -0.94 11.92 9.24
N ARG A 69 0.13 12.68 9.52
CA ARG A 69 0.55 13.03 10.89
C ARG A 69 -0.55 13.78 11.63
N SER A 70 -1.16 14.77 10.99
CA SER A 70 -2.24 15.57 11.58
C SER A 70 -3.43 14.70 12.03
N LYS A 71 -3.82 13.71 11.20
CA LYS A 71 -4.92 12.79 11.51
C LYS A 71 -4.56 11.71 12.53
N THR A 72 -3.28 11.38 12.67
CA THR A 72 -2.81 10.31 13.56
C THR A 72 -2.14 10.81 14.83
N LYS A 73 -2.14 12.13 15.09
CA LYS A 73 -1.43 12.76 16.22
C LYS A 73 -1.81 12.24 17.62
N GLU A 74 -3.05 11.79 17.79
CA GLU A 74 -3.57 11.28 19.07
C GLU A 74 -3.39 9.76 19.23
N TYR A 75 -2.79 9.08 18.24
CA TYR A 75 -2.66 7.63 18.23
C TYR A 75 -1.30 7.20 18.76
N GLU A 76 -1.31 6.30 19.73
CA GLU A 76 -0.09 5.71 20.27
C GLU A 76 0.55 4.76 19.25
N ASN A 77 1.88 4.65 19.31
CA ASN A 77 2.70 3.78 18.47
C ASN A 77 2.65 4.10 16.95
N VAL A 78 2.28 5.34 16.59
CA VAL A 78 2.29 5.83 15.20
C VAL A 78 3.26 7.00 15.07
N GLN A 79 4.36 6.77 14.37
CA GLN A 79 5.32 7.82 13.98
C GLN A 79 5.58 7.76 12.48
N LEU A 80 5.11 8.78 11.76
CA LEU A 80 5.13 8.83 10.31
C LEU A 80 6.26 9.74 9.81
N ASP A 81 7.38 9.15 9.38
CA ASP A 81 8.54 9.89 8.86
C ASP A 81 8.79 9.64 7.37
N ASN A 82 8.16 8.60 6.82
CA ASN A 82 8.31 8.22 5.42
C ASN A 82 7.10 7.37 4.98
N PHE A 83 7.06 6.99 3.70
CA PHE A 83 6.05 6.07 3.15
C PHE A 83 6.56 4.61 3.10
N SER A 84 7.48 4.19 3.95
CA SER A 84 8.03 2.83 3.95
C SER A 84 7.97 2.21 5.35
N THR A 85 9.03 2.34 6.14
CA THR A 85 9.17 1.69 7.45
C THR A 85 8.16 2.19 8.47
N SER A 86 7.74 3.45 8.40
CA SER A 86 6.70 3.98 9.30
C SER A 86 5.33 3.29 9.14
N TRP A 87 5.14 2.52 8.07
CA TRP A 87 3.88 1.84 7.74
C TRP A 87 3.99 0.32 7.86
N ASN A 88 5.16 -0.21 8.22
CA ASN A 88 5.47 -1.64 8.09
C ASN A 88 4.75 -2.53 9.11
N ASN A 89 4.19 -1.96 10.18
CA ASN A 89 3.48 -2.68 11.24
C ASN A 89 1.95 -2.61 11.13
N GLY A 90 1.43 -1.88 10.14
CA GLY A 90 0.00 -1.73 9.88
C GLY A 90 -0.74 -0.71 10.76
N LEU A 91 -0.17 -0.27 11.89
CA LEU A 91 -0.85 0.63 12.82
C LEU A 91 -1.16 2.00 12.20
N ALA A 92 -0.26 2.53 11.37
CA ALA A 92 -0.49 3.77 10.64
C ALA A 92 -1.76 3.72 9.76
N PHE A 93 -2.01 2.59 9.10
CA PHE A 93 -3.23 2.41 8.31
C PHE A 93 -4.45 2.30 9.21
N CYS A 94 -4.37 1.51 10.28
CA CYS A 94 -5.45 1.41 11.27
C CYS A 94 -5.82 2.79 11.85
N ALA A 95 -4.83 3.59 12.25
CA ALA A 95 -5.05 4.91 12.84
C ALA A 95 -5.75 5.86 11.87
N LEU A 96 -5.36 5.87 10.60
CA LEU A 96 -6.03 6.70 9.58
C LEU A 96 -7.49 6.31 9.39
N ILE A 97 -7.78 5.00 9.25
CA ILE A 97 -9.16 4.55 9.06
C ILE A 97 -9.99 4.83 10.32
N HIS A 98 -9.45 4.55 11.50
CA HIS A 98 -10.11 4.78 12.78
C HIS A 98 -10.38 6.28 13.03
N HIS A 99 -9.52 7.18 12.55
CA HIS A 99 -9.73 8.62 12.72
C HIS A 99 -11.05 9.08 12.08
N PHE A 100 -11.34 8.62 10.86
CA PHE A 100 -12.56 9.00 10.14
C PHE A 100 -13.76 8.10 10.49
N ARG A 101 -13.51 6.88 10.99
CA ARG A 101 -14.52 5.88 11.35
C ARG A 101 -14.14 5.23 12.69
N PRO A 102 -14.30 5.94 13.81
CA PRO A 102 -13.89 5.45 15.13
C PRO A 102 -14.71 4.26 15.64
N ASP A 103 -15.87 4.04 15.04
CA ASP A 103 -16.79 2.93 15.30
C ASP A 103 -16.43 1.64 14.54
N ALA A 104 -15.47 1.69 13.61
CA ALA A 104 -15.13 0.54 12.77
C ALA A 104 -14.44 -0.61 13.52
N PHE A 105 -13.63 -0.30 14.54
CA PHE A 105 -12.90 -1.25 15.39
C PHE A 105 -12.24 -0.54 16.59
N ASP A 106 -11.83 -1.27 17.62
CA ASP A 106 -11.08 -0.71 18.75
C ASP A 106 -9.57 -0.64 18.46
N TYR A 107 -9.06 0.58 18.22
CA TYR A 107 -7.63 0.82 18.00
C TYR A 107 -6.76 0.49 19.22
N ASN A 108 -7.23 0.73 20.45
CA ASN A 108 -6.41 0.58 21.65
C ASN A 108 -6.07 -0.88 21.96
N SER A 109 -6.82 -1.82 21.38
CA SER A 109 -6.53 -3.25 21.41
C SER A 109 -5.37 -3.69 20.49
N LEU A 110 -4.94 -2.82 19.57
CA LEU A 110 -3.93 -3.16 18.57
C LEU A 110 -2.52 -3.06 19.14
N ARG A 111 -1.62 -3.88 18.58
CA ARG A 111 -0.23 -3.99 19.03
C ARG A 111 0.70 -4.05 17.81
N PRO A 112 1.87 -3.39 17.84
CA PRO A 112 2.76 -3.31 16.67
C PRO A 112 3.35 -4.67 16.25
N GLU A 113 3.41 -5.64 17.17
CA GLU A 113 3.89 -7.00 16.90
C GLU A 113 2.93 -7.79 16.00
N ASN A 114 1.63 -7.46 16.05
CA ASN A 114 0.58 -8.17 15.33
C ASN A 114 0.40 -7.66 13.89
N ARG A 115 1.51 -7.52 13.14
CA ARG A 115 1.58 -6.90 11.81
C ARG A 115 0.50 -7.42 10.85
N ARG A 116 0.38 -8.74 10.73
CA ARG A 116 -0.62 -9.40 9.85
C ARG A 116 -2.03 -8.96 10.18
N LYS A 117 -2.43 -9.09 11.46
CA LYS A 117 -3.76 -8.69 11.94
C LYS A 117 -4.03 -7.22 11.66
N ASN A 118 -3.04 -6.35 11.88
CA ASN A 118 -3.19 -4.91 11.65
C ASN A 118 -3.43 -4.61 10.16
N PHE A 119 -2.67 -5.22 9.25
CA PHE A 119 -2.86 -5.03 7.81
C PHE A 119 -4.21 -5.58 7.32
N GLU A 120 -4.57 -6.80 7.72
CA GLU A 120 -5.86 -7.40 7.36
C GLU A 120 -7.02 -6.52 7.84
N LEU A 121 -6.99 -6.10 9.10
CA LEU A 121 -8.01 -5.24 9.68
C LEU A 121 -8.10 -3.91 8.93
N ALA A 122 -6.97 -3.22 8.72
CA ALA A 122 -6.97 -1.92 8.06
C ALA A 122 -7.52 -1.99 6.64
N PHE A 123 -7.06 -2.96 5.84
CA PHE A 123 -7.44 -3.07 4.44
C PHE A 123 -8.90 -3.55 4.27
N THR A 124 -9.33 -4.51 5.08
CA THR A 124 -10.74 -4.95 5.09
C THR A 124 -11.66 -3.81 5.52
N LYS A 125 -11.34 -3.08 6.60
CA LYS A 125 -12.19 -1.99 7.07
C LYS A 125 -12.19 -0.81 6.12
N ALA A 126 -11.04 -0.46 5.52
CA ALA A 126 -10.99 0.59 4.50
C ALA A 126 -11.93 0.32 3.32
N ASP A 127 -12.05 -0.95 2.90
CA ASP A 127 -12.99 -1.36 1.86
C ASP A 127 -14.44 -1.33 2.36
N GLU A 128 -14.73 -2.00 3.49
CA GLU A 128 -16.08 -2.13 4.04
C GLU A 128 -16.74 -0.80 4.40
N VAL A 129 -16.02 0.12 5.07
CA VAL A 129 -16.63 1.34 5.63
C VAL A 129 -16.38 2.58 4.76
N ALA A 130 -15.44 2.53 3.81
CA ALA A 130 -15.08 3.67 2.99
C ALA A 130 -14.99 3.38 1.48
N GLY A 131 -15.12 2.11 1.05
CA GLY A 131 -15.05 1.70 -0.35
C GLY A 131 -13.64 1.86 -0.95
N ILE A 132 -12.59 1.84 -0.11
CA ILE A 132 -11.21 1.99 -0.57
C ILE A 132 -10.65 0.61 -0.88
N ALA A 133 -10.61 0.28 -2.17
CA ALA A 133 -10.08 -1.01 -2.63
C ALA A 133 -8.64 -1.25 -2.14
N PRO A 134 -8.32 -2.45 -1.64
CA PRO A 134 -6.99 -2.77 -1.13
C PRO A 134 -5.97 -2.86 -2.28
N LEU A 135 -5.06 -1.88 -2.35
CA LEU A 135 -3.99 -1.87 -3.35
C LEU A 135 -2.74 -2.61 -2.87
N LEU A 136 -2.62 -2.91 -1.59
CA LEU A 136 -1.48 -3.61 -1.02
C LEU A 136 -1.91 -5.03 -0.64
N ASP A 137 -1.02 -5.98 -0.88
CA ASP A 137 -1.21 -7.36 -0.43
C ASP A 137 -0.68 -7.53 1.00
N VAL A 138 -1.45 -8.20 1.85
CA VAL A 138 -1.11 -8.43 3.26
C VAL A 138 0.17 -9.28 3.38
N GLU A 139 0.29 -10.36 2.59
CA GLU A 139 1.44 -11.25 2.66
C GLU A 139 2.72 -10.51 2.33
N ASP A 140 2.71 -9.74 1.24
CA ASP A 140 3.84 -8.92 0.82
C ASP A 140 4.24 -7.92 1.90
N MET A 141 3.27 -7.24 2.51
CA MET A 141 3.52 -6.24 3.54
C MET A 141 4.06 -6.85 4.83
N VAL A 142 3.61 -8.04 5.22
CA VAL A 142 4.12 -8.76 6.38
C VAL A 142 5.53 -9.28 6.13
N MET A 143 5.82 -9.80 4.95
CA MET A 143 7.16 -10.31 4.61
C MET A 143 8.21 -9.20 4.52
N MET A 144 7.81 -7.99 4.11
CA MET A 144 8.74 -6.87 3.92
C MET A 144 8.87 -6.01 5.17
N GLN A 145 10.08 -5.92 5.73
CA GLN A 145 10.36 -4.96 6.81
C GLN A 145 10.47 -3.51 6.32
N ARG A 146 10.80 -3.34 5.04
CA ARG A 146 10.92 -2.05 4.34
C ARG A 146 10.09 -2.10 3.06
N PRO A 147 8.77 -1.89 3.11
CA PRO A 147 7.92 -1.95 1.92
C PRO A 147 8.29 -0.86 0.90
N ASP A 148 8.05 -1.10 -0.39
CA ASP A 148 8.31 -0.09 -1.44
C ASP A 148 7.46 1.15 -1.18
N TRP A 149 8.14 2.29 -1.01
CA TRP A 149 7.51 3.54 -0.66
C TRP A 149 6.51 4.04 -1.71
N LYS A 150 6.67 3.68 -2.98
CA LYS A 150 5.73 4.07 -4.04
C LYS A 150 4.41 3.34 -3.93
N CYS A 151 4.44 2.05 -3.56
CA CYS A 151 3.24 1.25 -3.36
C CYS A 151 2.43 1.80 -2.18
N VAL A 152 3.10 2.01 -1.05
CA VAL A 152 2.49 2.59 0.15
C VAL A 152 1.97 3.99 -0.14
N PHE A 153 2.78 4.86 -0.75
CA PHE A 153 2.35 6.22 -1.12
C PHE A 153 1.11 6.22 -2.01
N THR A 154 1.04 5.34 -3.01
CA THR A 154 -0.13 5.23 -3.90
C THR A 154 -1.39 4.81 -3.14
N TYR A 155 -1.27 3.88 -2.19
CA TYR A 155 -2.39 3.47 -1.36
C TYR A 155 -2.80 4.56 -0.36
N VAL A 156 -1.86 5.25 0.27
CA VAL A 156 -2.17 6.39 1.14
C VAL A 156 -2.82 7.53 0.36
N GLN A 157 -2.43 7.74 -0.90
CA GLN A 157 -3.12 8.68 -1.78
C GLN A 157 -4.59 8.31 -2.04
N SER A 158 -4.94 7.03 -2.16
CA SER A 158 -6.34 6.64 -2.32
C SER A 158 -7.14 6.92 -1.05
N ILE A 159 -6.56 6.66 0.12
CA ILE A 159 -7.16 7.01 1.42
C ILE A 159 -7.35 8.53 1.54
N TYR A 160 -6.31 9.32 1.25
CA TYR A 160 -6.40 10.78 1.27
C TYR A 160 -7.50 11.29 0.33
N ARG A 161 -7.54 10.80 -0.91
CA ARG A 161 -8.54 11.25 -1.89
C ARG A 161 -9.97 10.95 -1.44
N ARG A 162 -10.15 9.90 -0.65
CA ARG A 162 -11.44 9.51 -0.08
C ARG A 162 -11.86 10.40 1.08
N PHE A 163 -10.92 10.82 1.94
CA PHE A 163 -11.23 11.51 3.21
C PHE A 163 -10.84 12.99 3.26
N LYS A 164 -10.12 13.53 2.27
CA LYS A 164 -9.60 14.91 2.29
C LYS A 164 -10.67 16.00 2.45
N ASP A 165 -11.93 15.67 2.17
CA ASP A 165 -13.07 16.59 2.27
C ASP A 165 -13.98 16.26 3.49
N GLU A 166 -13.61 15.29 4.34
CA GLU A 166 -14.38 14.84 5.51
C GLU A 166 -13.83 15.42 6.84
N ASP A 167 -13.32 16.64 6.82
CA ASP A 167 -12.75 17.34 7.99
C ASP A 167 -13.72 18.33 8.65
#